data_AF-A0A0G2Z7Y7-F1
#
_entry.id   AF-A0A0G2Z7Y7-F1
#
_cell.length_a   1.000
_cell.length_b   1.000
_cell.length_c   1.000
_cell.angle_alpha   90.00
_cell.angle_beta   90.00
_cell.angle_gamma   90.00
#
_symmetry.space_group_name_H-M   'P 1'
#
loop_
_entity.id
_entity.type
_entity.pdbx_description
1 polymer ?
#
loop_
_entity_poly.entity_id
_entity_poly.type
_entity_poly.pdbx_seq_one_letter_code
_entity_poly.pdbx_strand_id
1 'polypeptide(L)' 'MLPEITKDMTLNDIMNLHTRLYEEIGKLGFDICCAKMDTLEDACKKKGLDLQNALRTLNAVVEEMNEIERIIREAQ' A
#
# COMPACT_ATOMS: atom_id res chain seq x y z
N MET A 1 3.32 12.50 7.12
CA MET A 1 3.67 12.01 5.76
C MET A 1 4.04 10.55 5.84
N LEU A 2 3.42 9.74 4.98
CA LEU A 2 3.65 8.31 4.83
C LEU A 2 4.89 8.03 3.96
N PRO A 3 5.61 6.92 4.23
CA PRO A 3 6.73 6.49 3.40
C PRO A 3 6.24 5.89 2.07
N GLU A 4 7.12 5.89 1.06
CA GLU A 4 6.91 5.16 -0.19
C GLU A 4 6.85 3.65 0.07
N ILE A 5 5.89 2.99 -0.58
CA ILE A 5 5.71 1.53 -0.52
C ILE A 5 6.73 0.86 -1.44
N THR A 6 7.46 -0.10 -0.89
CA THR A 6 8.41 -0.92 -1.63
C THR A 6 7.96 -2.38 -1.70
N LYS A 7 8.52 -3.10 -2.67
CA LYS A 7 8.17 -4.51 -2.92
C LYS A 7 8.55 -5.46 -1.76
N ASP A 8 9.51 -5.04 -0.94
CA ASP A 8 10.06 -5.83 0.18
C ASP A 8 9.27 -5.63 1.47
N MET A 9 8.33 -4.66 1.51
CA MET A 9 7.44 -4.46 2.64
C MET A 9 6.40 -5.58 2.71
N THR A 10 6.08 -6.02 3.93
CA THR A 10 5.00 -6.99 4.10
C THR A 10 3.64 -6.35 3.88
N LEU A 11 2.65 -7.13 3.46
CA LEU A 11 1.27 -6.62 3.37
C LEU A 11 0.81 -6.04 4.72
N ASN A 12 1.21 -6.66 5.83
CA ASN A 12 0.92 -6.16 7.17
C ASN A 12 1.55 -4.80 7.45
N ASP A 13 2.81 -4.57 7.07
CA ASP A 13 3.46 -3.28 7.25
C ASP A 13 2.71 -2.19 6.47
N ILE A 14 2.36 -2.47 5.22
CA ILE A 14 1.63 -1.53 4.35
C ILE A 14 0.25 -1.21 4.92
N MET A 15 -0.49 -2.23 5.38
CA MET A 15 -1.82 -2.07 5.98
C MET A 15 -1.77 -1.25 7.28
N ASN A 16 -0.68 -1.37 8.06
CA ASN A 16 -0.52 -0.65 9.32
C ASN A 16 -0.10 0.82 9.14
N LEU A 17 0.32 1.23 7.93
CA LEU A 17 0.62 2.64 7.65
C LEU A 17 -0.64 3.50 7.68
N HIS A 18 -1.74 3.01 7.10
CA HIS A 18 -3.01 3.75 7.07
C HIS A 18 -4.21 2.88 6.67
N THR A 19 -5.38 3.19 7.21
CA THR A 19 -6.64 2.48 6.91
C THR A 19 -6.99 2.50 5.41
N ARG A 20 -6.67 3.57 4.70
CA ARG A 20 -6.90 3.67 3.24
C ARG A 20 -6.04 2.68 2.44
N LEU A 21 -4.82 2.39 2.90
CA LEU A 21 -3.94 1.37 2.28
C LEU A 21 -4.46 -0.04 2.56
N TYR A 22 -5.03 -0.28 3.76
CA TYR A 22 -5.72 -1.52 4.07
C TYR A 22 -6.87 -1.80 3.09
N GLU A 23 -7.72 -0.80 2.84
CA GLU A 23 -8.82 -0.92 1.88
C GLU A 23 -8.31 -1.20 0.46
N GLU A 24 -7.25 -0.51 0.04
CA GLU A 24 -6.70 -0.64 -1.32
C GLU A 24 -6.06 -2.01 -1.55
N ILE A 25 -5.35 -2.56 -0.57
CA ILE A 25 -4.84 -3.94 -0.62
C ILE A 25 -5.99 -4.94 -0.79
N GLY A 26 -7.11 -4.73 -0.10
CA GLY A 26 -8.30 -5.56 -0.25
C GLY A 26 -8.86 -5.53 -1.69
N LYS A 27 -8.87 -4.35 -2.33
CA LYS A 27 -9.34 -4.19 -3.72
C LYS A 27 -8.40 -4.80 -4.76
N LEU A 28 -7.10 -4.84 -4.49
CA LEU A 28 -6.11 -5.48 -5.36
C LEU A 28 -6.22 -7.01 -5.37
N GLY A 29 -7.07 -7.60 -4.53
CA GLY A 29 -7.34 -9.04 -4.51
C GLY A 29 -6.32 -9.83 -3.67
N PHE A 30 -5.57 -9.15 -2.80
CA PHE A 30 -4.70 -9.83 -1.86
C PHE A 30 -5.50 -10.55 -0.76
N ASP A 31 -5.01 -11.72 -0.39
CA ASP A 31 -5.56 -12.50 0.72
C ASP A 31 -4.94 -12.03 2.03
N ILE A 32 -5.53 -10.98 2.58
CA ILE A 32 -5.03 -10.31 3.79
C ILE A 32 -5.04 -11.21 5.03
N CYS A 33 -5.80 -12.31 5.03
CA CYS A 33 -5.86 -13.24 6.16
C CYS A 33 -4.65 -14.18 6.15
N CYS A 34 -4.27 -14.70 4.98
CA CYS A 34 -3.23 -15.72 4.87
C CYS A 34 -1.85 -15.17 4.49
N ALA A 35 -1.80 -14.06 3.74
CA ALA A 35 -0.56 -13.51 3.17
C ALA A 35 -0.03 -12.28 3.93
N LYS A 36 -0.56 -11.97 5.11
CA LYS A 36 -0.19 -10.73 5.84
C LYS A 36 1.32 -10.57 6.08
N MET A 37 2.03 -11.68 6.32
CA MET A 37 3.47 -11.68 6.59
C MET A 37 4.31 -11.81 5.31
N ASP A 38 3.66 -12.03 4.15
CA ASP A 38 4.37 -12.07 2.88
C ASP A 38 4.74 -10.65 2.46
N THR A 39 5.90 -10.52 1.80
CA THR A 39 6.25 -9.31 1.08
C THR A 39 5.23 -9.04 -0.02
N LEU A 40 5.10 -7.78 -0.44
CA LEU A 40 4.25 -7.43 -1.58
C LEU A 40 4.65 -8.22 -2.83
N GLU A 41 5.95 -8.38 -3.08
CA GLU A 41 6.48 -9.20 -4.18
C GLU A 41 6.03 -10.67 -4.09
N ASP A 42 6.15 -11.28 -2.91
CA ASP A 42 5.76 -12.69 -2.72
C ASP A 42 4.25 -12.88 -2.80
N ALA A 43 3.46 -11.97 -2.23
CA ALA A 43 2.02 -12.00 -2.31
C ALA A 43 1.53 -11.88 -3.77
N CYS A 44 2.16 -10.99 -4.56
CA CYS A 44 1.90 -10.87 -5.99
C CYS A 44 2.22 -12.17 -6.73
N LYS A 45 3.39 -12.76 -6.50
CA LYS A 45 3.79 -14.03 -7.13
C LYS A 45 2.84 -15.17 -6.79
N LYS A 46 2.44 -15.31 -5.53
CA LYS A 46 1.53 -16.37 -5.07
C LYS A 46 0.14 -16.28 -5.69
N LYS A 47 -0.37 -15.06 -5.89
CA LYS A 47 -1.71 -14.81 -6.44
C LYS A 47 -1.73 -14.57 -7.95
N GLY A 48 -0.56 -14.45 -8.58
CA GLY A 48 -0.45 -14.12 -10.01
C GLY A 48 -0.84 -12.65 -10.32
N LEU A 49 -0.62 -11.74 -9.36
CA LEU A 49 -0.90 -10.31 -9.52
C LEU A 49 0.33 -9.56 -10.06
N ASP A 50 0.08 -8.46 -10.77
CA ASP A 50 1.14 -7.59 -11.28
C ASP A 50 1.71 -6.71 -10.16
N LEU A 51 2.97 -6.97 -9.79
CA LEU A 51 3.70 -6.23 -8.77
C LEU A 51 3.87 -4.74 -9.12
N GLN A 52 4.14 -4.41 -10.39
CA GLN A 52 4.33 -3.03 -10.81
C GLN A 52 3.02 -2.25 -10.74
N ASN A 53 1.92 -2.89 -11.10
CA ASN A 53 0.60 -2.30 -10.94
C ASN A 53 0.26 -2.10 -9.45
N ALA A 54 0.50 -3.09 -8.60
CA ALA A 54 0.26 -2.99 -7.16
C ALA A 54 1.06 -1.85 -6.51
N LEU A 55 2.36 -1.75 -6.81
CA LEU A 55 3.22 -0.67 -6.32
C LEU A 55 2.72 0.70 -6.78
N ARG A 56 2.36 0.83 -8.06
CA ARG A 56 1.85 2.09 -8.60
C ARG A 56 0.57 2.53 -7.89
N THR A 57 -0.38 1.61 -7.71
CA THR A 57 -1.66 1.91 -7.06
C THR A 57 -1.46 2.32 -5.61
N LEU A 58 -0.66 1.56 -4.84
CA LEU A 58 -0.42 1.86 -3.42
C LEU A 58 0.34 3.18 -3.24
N ASN A 59 1.35 3.45 -4.08
CA ASN A 59 2.10 4.70 -4.00
C ASN A 59 1.29 5.91 -4.46
N ALA A 60 0.38 5.77 -5.42
CA ALA A 60 -0.54 6.86 -5.77
C ALA A 60 -1.42 7.27 -4.58
N VAL A 61 -1.88 6.30 -3.78
CA VAL A 61 -2.63 6.58 -2.54
C VAL A 61 -1.75 7.30 -1.51
N VAL A 62 -0.50 6.87 -1.33
CA VAL A 62 0.47 7.54 -0.45
C VAL A 62 0.73 8.98 -0.87
N GLU A 63 0.96 9.21 -2.16
CA GLU A 63 1.19 10.54 -2.73
C GLU A 63 -0.01 11.46 -2.51
N GLU A 64 -1.23 10.99 -2.83
CA GLU A 64 -2.45 11.76 -2.63
C GLU A 64 -2.63 12.17 -1.16
N MET A 65 -2.40 11.23 -0.23
CA MET A 65 -2.51 11.50 1.20
C MET A 65 -1.45 12.49 1.69
N ASN A 66 -0.21 12.33 1.24
CA ASN A 66 0.89 13.23 1.59
C ASN A 66 0.64 14.64 1.05
N GLU A 67 0.05 14.77 -0.14
CA GLU A 67 -0.30 16.06 -0.72
C GLU A 67 -1.45 16.72 0.06
N ILE A 68 -2.49 15.98 0.44
CA ILE A 68 -3.56 16.50 1.31
C ILE A 68 -2.98 17.01 2.63
N GLU A 69 -2.10 16.23 3.27
CA GLU A 69 -1.46 16.63 4.53
C GLU A 69 -0.59 17.88 4.35
N ARG A 70 0.11 18.02 3.22
CA ARG A 70 0.90 19.21 2.89
C ARG A 70 0.02 20.45 2.77
N ILE A 71 -1.06 20.38 1.99
CA ILE A 71 -2.01 21.49 1.80
C ILE A 71 -2.59 21.94 3.16
N ILE A 72 -2.97 21.00 4.02
CA ILE A 72 -3.50 21.31 5.36
C ILE A 72 -2.44 22.03 6.20
N ARG A 73 -1.19 21.57 6.18
CA ARG A 73 -0.09 22.19 6.94
C ARG A 73 0.27 23.58 6.44
N GLU A 74 0.19 23.83 5.13
CA GLU A 74 0.47 25.15 4.54
C GLU A 74 -0.66 26.16 4.74
N ALA A 75 -1.89 25.68 4.98
CA ALA A 75 -3.05 26.52 5.27
C ALA A 75 -3.19 26.93 6.75
N GLN A 76 -2.27 26.48 7.63
CA GLN A 76 -2.20 26.80 9.06
C GLN A 76 -1.06 27.76 9.37
#